data_AF-A0A9J6G3X3-F1
#
_entry.id   AF-A0A9J6G3X3-F1
#
_cell.length_a   1.000
_cell.length_b   1.000
_cell.length_c   1.000
_cell.angle_alpha   90.00
_cell.angle_beta   90.00
_cell.angle_gamma   90.00
#
_symmetry.space_group_name_H-M   'P 1'
#
loop_
_entity.id
_entity.type
_entity.pdbx_description
1 polymer ?
#
loop_
_entity_poly.entity_id
_entity_poly.type
_entity_poly.pdbx_seq_one_letter_code
_entity_poly.pdbx_strand_id
1 'polypeptide(L)'
;MPHLKMYRLLPDSEDDKAELVNVQLTTERRDGLYRAAMTSEVLDAGLPQDEETVFLCSYTFKEIKYHRFQRLVYVPGELLLPTTAAL
;
A
#
# COMPACT_ATOMS: atom_id res chain seq x y z
N MET A 1 5.92 -10.91 12.75
CA MET A 1 6.24 -9.67 12.00
C MET A 1 5.14 -9.37 10.98
N PRO A 2 4.65 -8.13 10.90
CA PRO A 2 3.67 -7.71 9.90
C PRO A 2 4.31 -7.45 8.54
N HIS A 3 3.51 -7.65 7.49
CA HIS A 3 3.94 -7.50 6.11
C HIS A 3 2.95 -6.64 5.34
N LEU A 4 3.47 -5.85 4.41
CA LEU A 4 2.71 -5.16 3.38
C LEU A 4 3.04 -5.77 2.02
N LYS A 5 2.01 -6.22 1.33
CA LYS A 5 2.08 -6.54 -0.09
C LYS A 5 1.37 -5.49 -0.91
N MET A 6 1.97 -5.05 -2.00
CA MET A 6 1.36 -4.13 -2.95
C MET A 6 1.25 -4.80 -4.30
N TYR A 7 0.06 -4.76 -4.87
CA TYR A 7 -0.23 -5.28 -6.20
C TYR A 7 -0.67 -4.13 -7.11
N ARG A 8 -0.17 -4.09 -8.33
CA ARG A 8 -0.76 -3.25 -9.38
C ARG A 8 -1.94 -4.00 -10.00
N LEU A 9 -3.09 -3.35 -10.08
CA LEU A 9 -4.20 -3.87 -10.88
C LEU A 9 -3.96 -3.47 -12.34
N LEU A 10 -4.11 -4.43 -13.26
CA LEU A 10 -4.00 -4.14 -14.67
C LEU A 10 -5.32 -3.50 -15.17
N PRO A 11 -5.26 -2.46 -16.02
CA PRO A 11 -6.44 -1.72 -16.46
C PRO A 11 -7.50 -2.61 -17.15
N ASP A 12 -7.07 -3.70 -17.78
CA ASP A 12 -7.94 -4.60 -18.55
C ASP A 12 -8.43 -5.82 -17.75
N SER A 13 -8.09 -5.94 -16.46
CA SER A 13 -8.43 -7.12 -15.67
C SER A 13 -8.52 -6.81 -14.18
N GLU A 14 -9.72 -7.00 -13.61
CA GLU A 14 -9.94 -6.83 -12.15
C GLU A 14 -9.22 -7.92 -11.33
N ASP A 15 -8.95 -9.06 -11.95
CA ASP A 15 -8.37 -10.23 -11.29
C ASP A 15 -6.84 -10.35 -11.49
N ASP A 16 -6.29 -9.79 -12.57
CA ASP A 16 -4.85 -9.85 -12.82
C ASP A 16 -4.11 -8.80 -11.98
N LYS A 17 -3.25 -9.34 -11.11
CA LYS A 17 -2.47 -8.59 -10.12
C LYS A 17 -1.01 -8.86 -10.35
N ALA A 18 -0.25 -7.82 -10.69
CA ALA A 18 1.21 -7.90 -10.65
C ALA A 18 1.67 -7.58 -9.23
N GLU A 19 2.30 -8.54 -8.53
CA GLU A 19 2.95 -8.25 -7.24
C GLU A 19 4.10 -7.28 -7.51
N LEU A 20 3.99 -6.06 -7.00
CA LEU A 20 5.03 -5.05 -7.13
C LEU A 20 6.02 -5.11 -5.98
N VAL A 21 5.47 -5.32 -4.77
CA VAL A 21 6.22 -5.13 -3.54
C VAL A 21 5.76 -6.13 -2.50
N ASN A 22 6.72 -6.69 -1.78
CA ASN A 22 6.50 -7.43 -0.56
C ASN A 22 7.53 -7.00 0.49
N VAL A 23 7.14 -6.05 1.34
CA VAL A 23 8.04 -5.44 2.34
C VAL A 23 7.67 -5.89 3.74
N GLN A 24 8.70 -6.18 4.52
CA GLN A 24 8.57 -6.34 5.96
C GLN A 24 8.36 -4.96 6.59
N LEU A 25 7.40 -4.87 7.51
CA LEU A 25 7.13 -3.65 8.23
C LEU A 25 7.76 -3.72 9.62
N THR A 26 8.28 -2.59 10.09
CA THR A 26 8.55 -2.41 11.51
C THR A 26 7.27 -1.99 12.21
N THR A 27 7.00 -2.59 13.36
CA THR A 27 5.92 -2.15 14.24
C THR A 27 6.44 -1.54 15.51
N GLU A 28 5.88 -0.40 15.86
CA GLU A 28 5.99 0.18 17.19
C GLU A 28 4.63 0.13 17.90
N ARG A 29 4.64 -0.12 19.20
CA ARG A 29 3.45 -0.05 20.04
C ARG A 29 3.57 1.18 20.93
N ARG A 30 2.60 2.09 20.81
CA ARG A 30 2.54 3.31 21.63
C ARG A 30 1.11 3.55 22.08
N ASP A 31 0.92 3.76 23.38
CA ASP A 31 -0.39 4.03 24.00
C ASP A 31 -1.50 3.03 23.63
N GLY A 32 -1.12 1.75 23.50
CA GLY A 32 -2.05 0.67 23.13
C GLY A 32 -2.33 0.54 21.63
N LEU A 33 -1.87 1.48 20.81
CA LEU A 33 -1.98 1.44 19.35
C LEU A 33 -0.74 0.79 18.72
N TYR A 34 -0.95 0.08 17.61
CA TYR A 34 0.13 -0.44 16.76
C TYR A 34 0.29 0.47 15.55
N ARG A 35 1.49 1.02 15.38
CA ARG A 35 1.89 1.72 14.16
C ARG A 35 2.83 0.81 13.39
N ALA A 36 2.48 0.53 12.14
CA ALA A 36 3.33 -0.20 11.22
C ALA A 36 3.90 0.79 10.20
N ALA A 37 5.22 0.75 10.01
CA ALA A 37 5.93 1.62 9.09
C ALA A 37 6.77 0.77 8.12
N MET A 38 6.84 1.22 6.87
CA MET A 38 7.77 0.67 5.90
C MET A 38 9.21 1.00 6.31
N THR A 39 10.11 0.05 6.13
CA THR A 39 11.53 0.18 6.47
C THR A 39 12.39 0.64 5.29
N SER A 40 11.81 0.67 4.09
CA SER A 40 12.47 1.06 2.85
C SER A 40 11.49 1.77 1.92
N GLU A 41 12.02 2.69 1.12
CA GLU A 41 11.33 3.24 -0.03
C GLU A 41 11.32 2.21 -1.16
N VAL A 42 10.25 2.20 -1.94
CA VAL A 42 10.12 1.30 -3.08
C VAL A 42 9.94 2.11 -4.35
N LEU A 43 10.85 1.91 -5.29
CA LEU A 43 10.86 2.54 -6.60
C LEU A 43 10.45 1.50 -7.64
N ASP A 44 9.46 1.84 -8.46
CA ASP A 44 9.05 1.02 -9.60
C ASP A 44 9.13 1.86 -10.88
N ALA A 45 10.21 1.63 -11.64
CA ALA A 45 10.45 2.33 -12.91
C ALA A 45 9.51 1.87 -14.04
N GLY A 46 8.75 0.80 -13.82
CA GLY A 46 7.71 0.31 -14.72
C GLY A 46 6.34 0.92 -14.46
N LEU A 47 6.24 1.90 -13.55
CA LEU A 47 5.01 2.65 -13.35
C LEU A 47 4.74 3.57 -14.56
N PRO A 48 3.51 3.54 -15.10
CA PRO A 48 3.09 4.50 -16.11
C PRO A 48 3.27 5.95 -15.63
N GLN A 49 3.71 6.83 -16.53
CA GLN A 49 3.98 8.23 -16.20
C GLN A 49 2.81 9.17 -16.53
N ASP A 50 1.84 8.68 -17.29
CA ASP A 50 0.78 9.47 -17.91
C ASP A 50 -0.62 8.87 -17.70
N GLU A 51 -0.74 7.74 -17.00
CA GLU A 51 -2.01 7.08 -16.74
C GLU A 51 -2.23 6.77 -15.25
N GLU A 52 -3.51 6.74 -14.86
CA GLU A 52 -3.92 6.34 -13.51
C GLU A 52 -3.49 4.89 -13.24
N THR A 53 -2.83 4.68 -12.10
CA THR A 53 -2.48 3.35 -11.62
C THR A 53 -3.20 3.04 -10.32
N VAL A 54 -3.84 1.89 -10.26
CA VAL A 54 -4.49 1.42 -9.05
C VAL A 54 -3.64 0.35 -8.37
N PHE A 55 -3.40 0.55 -7.08
CA PHE A 55 -2.75 -0.42 -6.22
C PHE A 55 -3.74 -1.06 -5.25
N LEU A 56 -3.55 -2.36 -5.02
CA LEU A 56 -4.15 -3.09 -3.91
C LEU A 56 -3.07 -3.37 -2.87
N CYS A 57 -3.19 -2.74 -1.71
CA CYS A 57 -2.37 -2.98 -0.54
C CYS A 57 -3.01 -4.03 0.35
N SER A 58 -2.30 -5.11 0.64
CA SER A 58 -2.66 -6.12 1.63
C SER A 58 -1.74 -6.02 2.83
N TYR A 59 -2.30 -5.65 3.97
CA TYR A 59 -1.63 -5.64 5.25
C TYR A 59 -1.99 -6.90 6.02
N THR A 60 -0.98 -7.67 6.42
CA THR A 60 -1.15 -8.89 7.21
C THR A 60 -0.37 -8.81 8.51
N PHE A 61 -1.05 -9.02 9.64
CA PHE A 61 -0.43 -9.23 10.93
C PHE A 61 -0.89 -10.57 11.52
N LYS A 62 -0.11 -11.62 11.23
CA LYS A 62 -0.46 -13.02 11.53
C LYS A 62 -0.67 -13.28 13.02
N GLU A 63 0.12 -12.65 13.89
CA GLU A 63 0.08 -12.87 15.34
C GLU A 63 -1.29 -12.55 15.94
N ILE A 64 -1.95 -11.51 15.44
CA ILE A 64 -3.29 -11.10 15.88
C ILE A 64 -4.39 -11.48 14.87
N LYS A 65 -4.06 -12.32 13.88
CA LYS A 65 -4.96 -12.72 12.77
C LYS A 65 -5.63 -11.54 12.07
N TYR A 66 -4.94 -10.40 12.01
CA TYR A 66 -5.46 -9.21 11.38
C TYR A 66 -5.06 -9.19 9.91
N HIS A 67 -6.03 -8.89 9.06
CA HIS A 67 -5.83 -8.75 7.63
C HIS A 67 -6.70 -7.61 7.11
N ARG A 68 -6.10 -6.70 6.34
CA ARG A 68 -6.79 -5.57 5.76
C ARG A 68 -6.34 -5.35 4.33
N PHE A 69 -7.30 -5.01 3.48
CA PHE A 69 -7.06 -4.53 2.14
C PHE A 69 -7.33 -3.03 2.07
N GLN A 70 -6.53 -2.33 1.29
CA GLN A 70 -6.75 -0.93 0.94
C GLN A 70 -6.44 -0.73 -0.54
N ARG A 71 -7.38 -0.11 -1.25
CA ARG A 71 -7.17 0.33 -2.64
C ARG A 71 -6.59 1.74 -2.61
N LEU A 72 -5.52 1.96 -3.36
CA LEU A 72 -4.87 3.25 -3.54
C LEU A 72 -4.91 3.57 -5.03
N VAL A 73 -5.25 4.81 -5.37
CA VAL A 73 -5.25 5.31 -6.74
C VAL A 73 -4.12 6.32 -6.83
N TYR A 74 -3.22 6.12 -7.78
CA TYR A 74 -2.11 7.02 -8.08
C TYR A 74 -2.35 7.62 -9.45
N VAL A 75 -2.42 8.96 -9.48
CA VAL A 75 -2.52 9.73 -10.71
C VAL A 75 -1.21 10.49 -10.85
N PRO A 76 -0.39 10.19 -11.88
CA PRO A 76 0.86 10.92 -12.11
C PRO A 76 0.62 12.43 -12.19
N GLY A 77 1.43 13.21 -11.46
CA GLY A 77 1.35 14.68 -11.47
C GLY A 77 0.28 15.27 -10.54
N GLU A 78 -0.67 14.48 -10.04
CA GLU A 78 -1.54 14.89 -8.95
C GLU A 78 -0.94 14.45 -7.61
N LEU A 79 -0.29 15.38 -6.90
CA LEU A 79 -0.05 15.21 -5.47
C LEU A 79 -1.41 15.19 -4.78
N LEU A 80 -1.99 14.00 -4.61
CA LEU A 80 -3.10 13.77 -3.69
C LEU A 80 -2.58 14.09 -2.28
N LEU A 81 -2.71 15.36 -1.89
CA LEU A 81 -2.53 15.77 -0.49
C LEU A 81 -3.45 14.86 0.33
N PRO A 82 -2.93 14.18 1.37
CA PRO A 82 -3.81 13.42 2.24
C PRO A 82 -4.84 14.40 2.75
N THR A 83 -6.11 14.15 2.46
CA THR A 83 -7.22 14.90 3.04
C THR A 83 -7.13 14.60 4.53
N THR A 84 -6.42 15.45 5.26
CA THR A 84 -6.65 15.68 6.67
C THR A 84 -8.13 15.98 6.78
N ALA A 85 -8.90 14.99 7.22
CA ALA A 85 -10.19 15.24 7.81
C ALA A 85 -9.91 16.15 9.01
N ALA A 86 -10.04 17.45 8.77
CA ALA A 86 -10.00 18.47 9.78
C ALA A 86 -11.33 18.43 10.54
N LEU A 87 -11.20 18.20 11.85
CA LEU A 87 -12.13 18.47 12.97
C LEU A 87 -13.54 17.87 12.91
#